data_AF-A0A7E4VT85-F1
#
_entry.id   AF-A0A7E4VT85-F1
#
_cell.length_a   1.000
_cell.length_b   1.000
_cell.length_c   1.000
_cell.angle_alpha   90.00
_cell.angle_beta   90.00
_cell.angle_gamma   90.00
#
_symmetry.space_group_name_H-M   'P 1'
#
loop_
_entity.id
_entity.type
_entity.pdbx_description
1 polymer ?
#
loop_
_entity_poly.entity_id
_entity_poly.type
_entity_poly.pdbx_seq_one_letter_code
_entity_poly.pdbx_strand_id
1 'polypeptide(L)'
;MSLPKRQTITKVLFRPYYVIVLVVSTALFCGVSWLAEKTAPQTGPLPPPSPPAAQPPISTELVLVGDVLREQLRRRPRHEVSRKGPEPFFTDFAADYLGGIITNASPTYQDKTIVSFAGIPIFYETPNSPSIMLHRSVHKLNETDHWKMDGRGGNFSIALHEPTIIHSFGYRHVNVTDVHPAPAHFTFAVRSNRHESPHRVGRWVYNATVGGLQRFYLEKPITAQFVDVRVLSNHGDPDYTSMFRFFVFGERDSRSFMELY
;
A
#
# COMPACT_ATOMS: atom_id res chain seq x y z
N MET A 1 7.60 -49.07 1.48
CA MET A 1 6.78 -47.90 1.88
C MET A 1 7.60 -46.64 1.64
N SER A 2 7.34 -45.94 0.55
CA SER A 2 8.10 -44.78 0.06
C SER A 2 7.49 -43.47 0.57
N LEU A 3 8.34 -42.61 1.15
CA LEU A 3 8.04 -41.21 1.45
C LEU A 3 7.97 -40.37 0.16
N PRO A 4 7.04 -39.41 0.00
CA PRO A 4 7.10 -38.49 -1.12
C PRO A 4 8.03 -37.30 -0.82
N LYS A 5 8.85 -36.99 -1.82
CA LYS A 5 9.81 -35.87 -1.89
C LYS A 5 9.11 -34.52 -1.81
N ARG A 6 9.60 -33.65 -0.92
CA ARG A 6 9.26 -32.22 -0.81
C ARG A 6 9.81 -31.47 -2.02
N GLN A 7 8.95 -30.94 -2.89
CA GLN A 7 9.35 -30.01 -3.95
C GLN A 7 9.35 -28.58 -3.40
N THR A 8 10.52 -27.95 -3.42
CA THR A 8 10.70 -26.52 -3.13
C THR A 8 10.38 -25.74 -4.40
N ILE A 9 9.23 -25.07 -4.44
CA ILE A 9 8.89 -24.13 -5.52
C ILE A 9 9.39 -22.75 -5.11
N THR A 10 10.52 -22.34 -5.67
CA THR A 10 11.02 -20.97 -5.62
C THR A 10 10.04 -20.08 -6.41
N LYS A 11 9.18 -19.33 -5.70
CA LYS A 11 8.31 -18.33 -6.33
C LYS A 11 9.18 -17.17 -6.81
N VAL A 12 9.51 -17.15 -8.09
CA VAL A 12 9.99 -15.95 -8.78
C VAL A 12 8.83 -14.98 -8.85
N LEU A 13 8.90 -13.88 -8.08
CA LEU A 13 7.95 -12.77 -8.15
C LEU A 13 8.08 -12.09 -9.52
N PHE A 14 7.30 -12.56 -10.50
CA PHE A 14 7.10 -11.83 -11.75
C PHE A 14 6.16 -10.66 -11.49
N ARG A 15 6.72 -9.44 -11.44
CA ARG A 15 5.95 -8.20 -11.37
C ARG A 15 5.25 -7.97 -12.72
N PRO A 16 3.93 -7.68 -12.73
CA PRO A 16 3.11 -7.61 -13.96
C PRO A 16 3.56 -6.52 -14.95
N TYR A 17 4.29 -5.51 -14.48
CA TYR A 17 4.90 -4.48 -15.33
C TYR A 17 5.81 -5.05 -16.43
N TYR A 18 6.51 -6.16 -16.19
CA TYR A 18 7.42 -6.73 -17.19
C TYR A 18 6.69 -7.41 -18.36
N VAL A 19 5.50 -7.96 -18.14
CA VAL A 19 4.70 -8.61 -19.20
C VAL A 19 4.12 -7.57 -20.14
N ILE A 20 3.66 -6.44 -19.60
CA ILE A 20 3.11 -5.32 -20.38
C ILE A 20 4.19 -4.72 -21.30
N VAL A 21 5.42 -4.52 -20.80
CA VAL A 21 6.53 -4.02 -21.62
C VAL A 21 6.89 -5.00 -22.74
N LEU A 22 6.90 -6.31 -22.47
CA LEU A 22 7.27 -7.32 -23.46
C LEU A 22 6.26 -7.42 -24.61
N VAL A 23 4.96 -7.38 -24.30
CA VAL A 23 3.86 -7.48 -25.29
C VAL A 23 3.76 -6.22 -26.16
N VAL A 24 3.97 -5.04 -25.59
CA VAL A 24 3.96 -3.78 -26.36
C VAL A 24 5.22 -3.68 -27.26
N SER A 25 6.37 -4.18 -26.80
CA SER A 25 7.60 -4.19 -27.60
C SER A 25 7.51 -5.10 -28.83
N THR A 26 6.92 -6.30 -28.69
CA THR A 26 6.77 -7.22 -29.82
C THR A 26 5.76 -6.72 -30.85
N ALA A 27 4.67 -6.08 -30.41
CA ALA A 27 3.69 -5.46 -31.30
C ALA A 27 4.28 -4.29 -32.11
N LEU A 28 5.13 -3.46 -31.49
CA LEU A 28 5.85 -2.38 -32.20
C LEU A 28 6.90 -2.94 -33.17
N PHE A 29 7.64 -3.99 -32.80
CA PHE A 29 8.63 -4.61 -33.68
C PHE A 29 8.00 -5.23 -34.94
N CYS A 30 6.84 -5.89 -34.81
CA CYS A 30 6.13 -6.45 -35.97
C CYS A 30 5.57 -5.36 -36.89
N GLY A 31 5.09 -4.24 -36.34
CA GLY A 31 4.56 -3.12 -37.12
C GLY A 31 5.63 -2.39 -37.94
N VAL A 32 6.84 -2.22 -37.37
CA VAL A 32 7.96 -1.54 -38.05
C VAL A 32 8.57 -2.41 -39.16
N SER A 33 8.68 -3.73 -38.95
CA SER A 33 9.15 -4.66 -40.00
C SER A 33 8.21 -4.74 -41.20
N TRP A 34 6.89 -4.68 -40.99
CA TRP A 34 5.92 -4.70 -42.10
C TRP A 34 5.96 -3.43 -42.95
N LEU A 35 6.25 -2.26 -42.34
CA LEU A 35 6.42 -1.02 -43.11
C LEU A 35 7.75 -0.98 -43.88
N ALA A 36 8.84 -1.49 -43.29
CA ALA A 36 10.16 -1.47 -43.91
C ALA A 36 10.24 -2.32 -45.19
N GLU A 37 9.48 -3.41 -45.26
CA GLU A 37 9.45 -4.31 -46.42
C GLU A 37 8.71 -3.72 -47.64
N LYS A 38 7.87 -2.69 -47.46
CA LYS A 38 7.14 -2.05 -48.56
C LYS A 38 7.85 -0.88 -49.24
N THR A 39 9.04 -0.48 -48.79
CA THR A 39 9.73 0.72 -49.30
C THR A 39 11.18 0.51 -49.73
N ALA A 40 11.62 -0.72 -50.02
CA ALA A 40 12.98 -0.97 -50.50
C ALA A 40 13.17 -0.54 -51.97
N PRO A 41 14.03 0.44 -52.30
CA PRO A 41 14.45 0.73 -53.67
C PRO A 41 15.62 -0.19 -54.07
N GLN A 42 15.69 -0.53 -55.36
CA GLN A 42 16.73 -1.36 -55.97
C GLN A 42 18.13 -0.76 -55.80
N THR A 43 19.10 -1.62 -55.47
CA THR A 43 20.51 -1.32 -55.23
C THR A 43 21.28 -0.97 -56.52
N GLY A 44 21.89 0.21 -56.56
CA GLY A 44 23.01 0.54 -57.45
C GLY A 44 24.37 0.46 -56.72
N PRO A 45 25.51 0.46 -57.43
CA PRO A 45 26.82 0.22 -56.83
C PRO A 45 27.36 1.42 -56.03
N LEU A 46 28.06 1.11 -54.93
CA LEU A 46 28.59 2.04 -53.92
C LEU A 46 29.75 2.92 -54.43
N PRO A 47 29.81 4.22 -54.05
CA PRO A 47 31.01 5.04 -54.23
C PRO A 47 32.06 4.82 -53.12
N PRO A 48 33.35 5.16 -53.36
CA PRO A 48 34.45 4.90 -52.43
C PRO A 48 34.43 5.78 -51.17
N PRO A 49 35.07 5.34 -50.06
CA PRO A 49 34.96 6.02 -48.77
C PRO A 49 35.75 7.35 -48.74
N SER A 50 35.11 8.37 -48.16
CA SER A 50 35.72 9.67 -47.84
C SER A 50 36.44 9.64 -46.47
N PRO A 51 37.45 10.50 -46.23
CA PRO A 51 38.27 10.48 -45.01
C PRO A 51 37.51 10.94 -43.75
N PRO A 52 37.99 10.61 -42.53
CA PRO A 52 37.24 10.83 -41.31
C PRO A 52 37.13 12.32 -40.96
N ALA A 53 35.89 12.81 -40.82
CA ALA A 53 35.60 14.14 -40.33
C ALA A 53 35.77 14.22 -38.80
N ALA A 54 36.36 15.33 -38.34
CA ALA A 54 36.57 15.66 -36.94
C ALA A 54 35.24 15.75 -36.14
N GLN A 55 35.29 15.36 -34.86
CA GLN A 55 34.15 15.40 -33.95
C GLN A 55 33.67 16.84 -33.69
N PRO A 56 32.35 17.11 -33.70
CA PRO A 56 31.82 18.42 -33.32
C PRO A 56 31.74 18.59 -31.79
N PRO A 57 31.78 19.85 -31.29
CA PRO A 57 31.83 20.14 -29.87
C PRO A 57 30.51 19.82 -29.16
N ILE A 58 30.62 19.45 -27.88
CA ILE A 58 29.53 19.10 -26.97
C ILE A 58 28.46 20.20 -26.99
N SER A 59 27.25 19.82 -27.39
CA SER A 59 26.13 20.71 -27.65
C SER A 59 25.59 21.37 -26.39
N THR A 60 25.27 22.65 -26.54
CA THR A 60 24.71 23.62 -25.57
C THR A 60 23.42 23.15 -24.88
N GLU A 61 22.76 22.11 -25.40
CA GLU A 61 21.52 21.55 -24.83
C GLU A 61 21.72 20.91 -23.45
N LEU A 62 22.89 20.32 -23.18
CA LEU A 62 23.12 19.68 -21.87
C LEU A 62 23.18 20.71 -20.73
N VAL A 63 23.64 21.92 -21.03
CA VAL A 63 23.68 23.04 -20.09
C VAL A 63 22.26 23.53 -19.80
N LEU A 64 21.43 23.65 -20.85
CA LEU A 64 20.04 24.12 -20.73
C LEU A 64 19.16 23.14 -19.92
N VAL A 65 19.33 21.82 -20.12
CA VAL A 65 18.60 20.80 -19.34
C VAL A 65 18.99 20.86 -17.86
N GLY A 66 20.27 21.09 -17.56
CA GLY A 66 20.75 21.23 -16.19
C GLY A 66 20.15 22.43 -15.46
N ASP A 67 19.93 23.53 -16.18
CA ASP A 67 19.38 24.76 -15.60
C ASP A 67 17.85 24.73 -15.47
N VAL A 68 17.15 24.12 -16.43
CA VAL A 68 15.72 23.84 -16.33
C VAL A 68 15.42 22.90 -15.16
N LEU A 69 16.23 21.86 -14.95
CA LEU A 69 16.06 20.94 -13.84
C LEU A 69 16.31 21.62 -12.48
N ARG A 70 17.30 22.50 -12.39
CA ARG A 70 17.56 23.31 -11.18
C ARG A 70 16.42 24.27 -10.87
N GLU A 71 15.82 24.88 -11.88
CA GLU A 71 14.67 25.77 -11.72
C GLU A 71 13.41 25.00 -11.30
N GLN A 72 13.19 23.79 -11.83
CA GLN A 72 12.08 22.91 -11.42
C GLN A 72 12.24 22.40 -9.98
N LEU A 73 13.47 22.14 -9.52
CA LEU A 73 13.74 21.76 -8.13
C LEU A 73 13.53 22.94 -7.16
N ARG A 74 13.77 24.18 -7.62
CA ARG A 74 13.50 25.41 -6.84
C ARG A 74 12.01 25.70 -6.67
N ARG A 75 11.17 25.25 -7.60
CA ARG A 75 9.71 25.48 -7.60
C ARG A 75 8.90 24.45 -6.82
N ARG A 76 9.52 23.48 -6.14
CA ARG A 76 8.77 22.62 -5.22
C ARG A 76 8.23 23.50 -4.09
N PRO A 77 6.90 23.59 -3.89
CA PRO A 77 6.37 24.23 -2.70
C PRO A 77 6.95 23.49 -1.51
N ARG A 78 7.71 24.22 -0.68
CA ARG A 78 8.13 23.72 0.63
C ARG A 78 6.84 23.42 1.35
N HIS A 79 6.46 22.14 1.45
CA HIS A 79 5.36 21.73 2.29
C HIS A 79 5.65 22.31 3.66
N GLU A 80 4.86 23.30 4.05
CA GLU A 80 4.89 23.87 5.36
C GLU A 80 4.44 22.74 6.28
N VAL A 81 5.43 22.08 6.89
CA VAL A 81 5.18 21.14 7.97
C VAL A 81 4.50 21.98 9.04
N SER A 82 3.17 21.89 9.08
CA SER A 82 2.35 22.48 10.12
C SER A 82 3.00 22.09 11.44
N ARG A 83 3.66 23.07 12.07
CA ARG A 83 4.28 22.92 13.39
C ARG A 83 3.14 22.83 14.41
N LYS A 84 2.44 21.70 14.43
CA LYS A 84 1.97 21.18 15.71
C LYS A 84 3.22 20.95 16.55
N GLY A 85 3.17 21.32 17.84
CA GLY A 85 4.24 21.01 18.79
C GLY A 85 4.60 19.51 18.74
N PRO A 86 5.72 19.08 19.35
CA PRO A 86 6.12 17.68 19.31
C PRO A 86 5.03 16.81 19.96
N GLU A 87 4.10 16.31 19.14
CA GLU A 87 3.23 15.21 19.50
C GLU A 87 4.17 14.08 19.92
N PRO A 88 3.97 13.48 21.11
CA PRO A 88 4.83 12.41 21.58
C PRO A 88 4.95 11.35 20.49
N PHE A 89 6.19 11.06 20.10
CA PHE A 89 6.48 10.15 19.00
C PHE A 89 6.24 8.71 19.47
N PHE A 90 5.00 8.27 19.40
CA PHE A 90 4.65 6.89 19.70
C PHE A 90 4.87 5.99 18.47
N THR A 91 5.44 4.82 18.72
CA THR A 91 5.69 3.81 17.68
C THR A 91 4.39 3.11 17.32
N ASP A 92 4.20 2.78 16.04
CA ASP A 92 3.08 1.97 15.55
C ASP A 92 3.39 0.47 15.69
N PHE A 93 2.93 -0.15 16.78
CA PHE A 93 3.18 -1.56 17.10
C PHE A 93 2.33 -2.55 16.29
N ALA A 94 1.27 -2.06 15.63
CA ALA A 94 0.47 -2.90 14.74
C ALA A 94 1.14 -3.13 13.38
N ALA A 95 2.21 -2.39 13.08
CA ALA A 95 2.86 -2.49 11.80
C ALA A 95 3.46 -3.88 11.53
N ASP A 96 3.25 -4.37 10.31
CA ASP A 96 3.67 -5.69 9.86
C ASP A 96 5.19 -5.89 9.90
N TYR A 97 5.97 -4.87 9.53
CA TYR A 97 7.43 -4.90 9.59
C TYR A 97 7.97 -4.89 11.03
N LEU A 98 7.15 -4.59 12.03
CA LEU A 98 7.45 -4.79 13.46
C LEU A 98 6.91 -6.11 13.98
N GLY A 99 6.28 -6.94 13.15
CA GLY A 99 5.73 -8.24 13.54
C GLY A 99 4.24 -8.22 13.90
N GLY A 100 3.52 -7.13 13.62
CA GLY A 100 2.06 -7.08 13.75
C GLY A 100 1.37 -7.97 12.74
N ILE A 101 0.39 -8.78 13.17
CA ILE A 101 -0.29 -9.77 12.32
C ILE A 101 -1.80 -9.73 12.55
N ILE A 102 -2.58 -9.80 11.46
CA ILE A 102 -4.03 -10.04 11.55
C ILE A 102 -4.27 -11.51 11.87
N THR A 103 -4.96 -11.77 12.98
CA THR A 103 -5.24 -13.13 13.48
C THR A 103 -6.67 -13.60 13.20
N ASN A 104 -7.61 -12.66 13.11
CA ASN A 104 -8.99 -12.88 12.73
C ASN A 104 -9.47 -11.66 11.95
N ALA A 105 -10.33 -11.87 10.96
CA ALA A 105 -10.95 -10.81 10.19
C ALA A 105 -12.29 -11.30 9.64
N SER A 106 -13.21 -10.36 9.49
CA SER A 106 -14.46 -10.57 8.75
C SER A 106 -14.19 -10.94 7.28
N PRO A 107 -15.18 -11.50 6.57
CA PRO A 107 -15.04 -11.83 5.17
C PRO A 107 -14.61 -10.63 4.32
N THR A 108 -13.78 -10.90 3.31
CA THR A 108 -13.38 -9.89 2.33
C THR A 108 -14.46 -9.83 1.25
N TYR A 109 -14.91 -8.63 0.94
CA TYR A 109 -15.86 -8.37 -0.13
C TYR A 109 -15.25 -8.79 -1.47
N GLN A 110 -16.00 -9.56 -2.25
CA GLN A 110 -15.55 -10.07 -3.54
C GLN A 110 -16.20 -9.26 -4.66
N ASP A 111 -15.45 -8.31 -5.18
CA ASP A 111 -15.81 -7.64 -6.43
C ASP A 111 -15.70 -8.61 -7.60
N LYS A 112 -16.74 -8.65 -8.44
CA LYS A 112 -16.68 -9.33 -9.74
C LYS A 112 -16.16 -8.38 -10.82
N THR A 113 -15.09 -7.64 -10.53
CA THR A 113 -14.50 -6.71 -11.50
C THR A 113 -13.63 -7.48 -12.49
N ILE A 114 -14.05 -7.48 -13.75
CA ILE A 114 -13.32 -8.07 -14.86
C ILE A 114 -12.56 -6.96 -15.58
N VAL A 115 -11.25 -7.11 -15.69
CA VAL A 115 -10.45 -6.26 -16.57
C VAL A 115 -10.49 -6.86 -17.96
N SER A 116 -11.07 -6.14 -18.92
CA SER A 116 -11.19 -6.58 -20.31
C SER A 116 -10.42 -5.68 -21.27
N PHE A 117 -9.88 -6.24 -22.34
CA PHE A 117 -9.34 -5.49 -23.48
C PHE A 117 -10.06 -5.91 -24.75
N ALA A 118 -10.58 -4.93 -25.50
CA ALA A 118 -11.36 -5.16 -26.72
C ALA A 118 -12.55 -6.14 -26.52
N GLY A 119 -13.21 -6.10 -25.36
CA GLY A 119 -14.34 -6.99 -25.02
C GLY A 119 -13.92 -8.41 -24.59
N ILE A 120 -12.62 -8.71 -24.57
CA ILE A 120 -12.09 -10.01 -24.11
C ILE A 120 -11.66 -9.86 -22.64
N PRO A 121 -12.20 -10.68 -21.71
CA PRO A 121 -11.78 -10.65 -20.31
C PRO A 121 -10.33 -11.13 -20.19
N ILE A 122 -9.46 -10.32 -19.57
CA ILE A 122 -8.04 -10.67 -19.35
C ILE A 122 -7.87 -11.34 -17.98
N PHE A 123 -8.32 -10.69 -16.90
CA PHE A 123 -8.27 -11.24 -15.54
C PHE A 123 -9.30 -10.58 -14.63
N TYR A 124 -9.56 -11.23 -13.48
CA TYR A 124 -10.34 -10.67 -12.38
C TYR A 124 -9.42 -9.91 -11.43
N GLU A 125 -9.88 -8.78 -10.91
CA GLU A 125 -9.15 -8.11 -9.84
C GLU A 125 -9.14 -8.98 -8.58
N THR A 126 -7.95 -9.19 -8.01
CA THR A 126 -7.83 -9.96 -6.77
C THR A 126 -8.12 -9.04 -5.58
N PRO A 127 -9.07 -9.38 -4.70
CA PRO A 127 -9.32 -8.59 -3.50
C PRO A 127 -8.09 -8.55 -2.59
N ASN A 128 -7.85 -7.39 -1.98
CA ASN A 128 -6.77 -7.26 -1.00
C ASN A 128 -7.10 -8.00 0.30
N SER A 129 -6.10 -8.63 0.90
CA SER A 129 -6.26 -9.28 2.21
C SER A 129 -6.31 -8.26 3.36
N PRO A 130 -6.94 -8.59 4.50
CA PRO A 130 -6.98 -7.72 5.68
C PRO A 130 -5.62 -7.23 6.16
N SER A 131 -4.56 -8.01 5.92
CA SER A 131 -3.18 -7.67 6.30
C SER A 131 -2.67 -6.39 5.63
N ILE A 132 -3.28 -5.96 4.52
CA ILE A 132 -2.93 -4.69 3.87
C ILE A 132 -3.07 -3.49 4.82
N MET A 133 -3.97 -3.56 5.79
CA MET A 133 -4.19 -2.49 6.78
C MET A 133 -2.98 -2.18 7.65
N LEU A 134 -2.08 -3.15 7.82
CA LEU A 134 -0.87 -3.01 8.63
C LEU A 134 0.34 -2.62 7.77
N HIS A 135 0.23 -2.82 6.45
CA HIS A 135 1.34 -2.74 5.50
C HIS A 135 1.85 -1.31 5.32
N ARG A 136 3.16 -1.16 5.44
CA ARG A 136 3.87 0.12 5.43
C ARG A 136 4.01 0.70 4.02
N SER A 137 3.01 1.42 3.51
CA SER A 137 3.30 2.42 2.47
C SER A 137 3.80 3.70 3.16
N VAL A 138 5.11 3.77 3.40
CA VAL A 138 5.74 4.91 4.11
C VAL A 138 5.51 6.22 3.38
N HIS A 139 5.25 6.21 2.06
CA HIS A 139 5.31 7.43 1.27
C HIS A 139 4.03 7.83 0.53
N LYS A 140 3.13 6.92 0.12
CA LYS A 140 1.79 7.28 -0.37
C LYS A 140 0.85 6.08 -0.22
N LEU A 141 -0.14 6.19 0.65
CA LEU A 141 -1.26 5.25 0.66
C LEU A 141 -2.06 5.55 -0.60
N ASN A 142 -2.15 4.58 -1.51
CA ASN A 142 -2.87 4.76 -2.77
C ASN A 142 -4.33 4.35 -2.59
N GLU A 143 -5.19 4.77 -3.52
CA GLU A 143 -6.61 4.39 -3.53
C GLU A 143 -6.82 2.88 -3.60
N THR A 144 -5.85 2.12 -4.14
CA THR A 144 -5.87 0.66 -4.23
C THR A 144 -5.45 -0.05 -2.94
N ASP A 145 -4.85 0.66 -1.98
CA ASP A 145 -4.21 0.06 -0.81
C ASP A 145 -5.19 -0.06 0.36
N HIS A 146 -6.33 -0.71 0.12
CA HIS A 146 -7.37 -0.91 1.11
C HIS A 146 -7.91 -2.33 1.09
N TRP A 147 -8.37 -2.80 2.24
CA TRP A 147 -9.16 -4.02 2.36
C TRP A 147 -10.64 -3.67 2.29
N LYS A 148 -11.38 -4.30 1.36
CA LYS A 148 -12.84 -4.21 1.33
C LYS A 148 -13.42 -5.27 2.26
N MET A 149 -13.91 -4.84 3.41
CA MET A 149 -14.63 -5.69 4.35
C MET A 149 -16.08 -5.83 3.90
N ASP A 150 -16.60 -7.05 3.88
CA ASP A 150 -17.98 -7.33 3.48
C ASP A 150 -19.00 -6.66 4.42
N GLY A 151 -19.98 -5.97 3.84
CA GLY A 151 -21.02 -5.25 4.56
C GLY A 151 -20.61 -3.92 5.20
N ARG A 152 -21.55 -3.36 5.96
CA ARG A 152 -21.44 -2.01 6.58
C ARG A 152 -20.60 -1.98 7.85
N GLY A 153 -20.20 -3.14 8.36
CA GLY A 153 -19.52 -3.30 9.63
C GLY A 153 -19.02 -4.72 9.79
N GLY A 154 -18.09 -4.90 10.71
CA GLY A 154 -17.40 -6.17 10.90
C GLY A 154 -16.33 -6.05 11.97
N ASN A 155 -15.42 -7.00 11.98
CA ASN A 155 -14.38 -7.10 12.99
C ASN A 155 -13.05 -7.59 12.41
N PHE A 156 -11.98 -7.27 13.11
CA PHE A 156 -10.67 -7.87 12.91
C PHE A 156 -9.86 -7.78 14.21
N SER A 157 -8.90 -8.69 14.34
CA SER A 157 -8.05 -8.82 15.51
C SER A 157 -6.59 -8.74 15.09
N ILE A 158 -5.82 -7.87 15.75
CA ILE A 158 -4.39 -7.69 15.54
C ILE A 158 -3.65 -8.32 16.72
N ALA A 159 -2.69 -9.19 16.44
CA ALA A 159 -1.65 -9.56 17.40
C ALA A 159 -0.45 -8.63 17.20
N LEU A 160 -0.05 -7.96 18.26
CA LEU A 160 1.18 -7.19 18.34
C LEU A 160 2.34 -8.16 18.59
N HIS A 161 3.53 -7.78 18.12
CA HIS A 161 4.73 -8.60 18.29
C HIS A 161 5.08 -8.88 19.77
N GLU A 162 4.84 -7.90 20.63
CA GLU A 162 5.18 -7.95 22.05
C GLU A 162 4.11 -7.21 22.90
N PRO A 163 4.02 -7.49 24.20
CA PRO A 163 3.21 -6.69 25.12
C PRO A 163 3.59 -5.21 25.02
N THR A 164 2.60 -4.39 24.71
CA THR A 164 2.77 -2.97 24.39
C THR A 164 1.90 -2.13 25.31
N ILE A 165 2.46 -1.04 25.86
CA ILE A 165 1.70 -0.02 26.57
C ILE A 165 1.04 0.87 25.51
N ILE A 166 -0.25 0.65 25.27
CA ILE A 166 -1.02 1.34 24.23
C ILE A 166 -1.50 2.68 24.76
N HIS A 167 -1.20 3.76 24.03
CA HIS A 167 -1.64 5.11 24.35
C HIS A 167 -2.81 5.58 23.48
N SER A 168 -2.81 5.21 22.21
CA SER A 168 -3.88 5.58 21.29
C SER A 168 -3.99 4.61 20.12
N PHE A 169 -5.19 4.53 19.56
CA PHE A 169 -5.40 3.91 18.26
C PHE A 169 -5.37 4.97 17.18
N GLY A 170 -5.11 4.57 15.94
CA GLY A 170 -5.18 5.48 14.81
C GLY A 170 -5.82 4.84 13.60
N TYR A 171 -6.50 5.64 12.81
CA TYR A 171 -7.00 5.21 11.51
C TYR A 171 -6.77 6.30 10.47
N ARG A 172 -6.32 5.89 9.28
CA ARG A 172 -6.13 6.77 8.13
C ARG A 172 -6.94 6.24 6.96
N HIS A 173 -7.79 7.09 6.40
CA HIS A 173 -8.43 6.90 5.11
C HIS A 173 -7.72 7.77 4.06
N VAL A 174 -7.54 7.25 2.84
CA VAL A 174 -7.11 8.10 1.70
C VAL A 174 -8.25 9.04 1.36
N ASN A 175 -7.93 10.28 0.98
CA ASN A 175 -8.95 11.20 0.51
C ASN A 175 -9.41 10.77 -0.88
N VAL A 176 -10.41 9.89 -0.91
CA VAL A 176 -11.17 9.52 -2.10
C VAL A 176 -12.35 10.49 -2.23
N THR A 177 -12.76 10.76 -3.46
CA THR A 177 -13.94 11.58 -3.75
C THR A 177 -15.21 11.01 -3.12
N ASP A 178 -15.24 9.69 -2.89
CA ASP A 178 -16.34 8.99 -2.25
C ASP A 178 -15.99 8.55 -0.82
N VAL A 179 -16.63 9.19 0.17
CA VAL A 179 -16.45 8.88 1.59
C VAL A 179 -17.39 7.80 2.11
N HIS A 180 -18.44 7.41 1.37
CA HIS A 180 -19.47 6.48 1.86
C HIS A 180 -18.91 5.12 2.32
N PRO A 181 -17.89 4.53 1.66
CA PRO A 181 -17.28 3.27 2.10
C PRO A 181 -16.41 3.40 3.35
N ALA A 182 -16.07 4.63 3.76
CA ALA A 182 -15.20 4.83 4.91
C ALA A 182 -15.87 4.34 6.21
N PRO A 183 -15.15 3.71 7.14
CA PRO A 183 -15.69 3.32 8.43
C PRO A 183 -16.03 4.57 9.26
N ALA A 184 -17.16 4.55 9.97
CA ALA A 184 -17.63 5.67 10.79
C ALA A 184 -17.45 5.38 12.28
N HIS A 185 -18.05 4.29 12.78
CA HIS A 185 -18.07 4.01 14.20
C HIS A 185 -17.19 2.81 14.54
N PHE A 186 -16.32 2.97 15.54
CA PHE A 186 -15.41 1.94 16.02
C PHE A 186 -15.64 1.59 17.48
N THR A 187 -15.43 0.34 17.84
CA THR A 187 -15.24 -0.12 19.21
C THR A 187 -13.93 -0.87 19.29
N PHE A 188 -13.12 -0.57 20.31
CA PHE A 188 -11.86 -1.26 20.54
C PHE A 188 -11.92 -2.05 21.84
N ALA A 189 -11.36 -3.25 21.80
CA ALA A 189 -11.12 -4.08 22.96
C ALA A 189 -9.68 -4.61 22.92
N VAL A 190 -9.13 -4.93 24.07
CA VAL A 190 -7.74 -5.38 24.22
C VAL A 190 -7.67 -6.58 25.15
N ARG A 191 -6.62 -7.39 24.99
CA ARG A 191 -6.33 -8.52 25.88
C ARG A 191 -4.83 -8.83 25.92
N SER A 192 -4.39 -9.40 27.03
CA SER A 192 -2.98 -9.69 27.25
C SER A 192 -2.55 -10.97 26.52
N ASN A 193 -3.44 -11.96 26.42
CA ASN A 193 -3.16 -13.22 25.76
C ASN A 193 -4.31 -13.67 24.83
N ARG A 194 -4.05 -14.71 24.02
CA ARG A 194 -5.01 -15.24 23.03
C ARG A 194 -6.21 -15.99 23.65
N HIS A 195 -6.15 -16.37 24.92
CA HIS A 195 -7.20 -17.15 25.59
C HIS A 195 -8.08 -16.31 26.52
N GLU A 196 -7.65 -15.10 26.84
CA GLU A 196 -8.34 -14.15 27.70
C GLU A 196 -9.51 -13.49 26.97
N SER A 197 -10.55 -13.17 27.73
CA SER A 197 -11.71 -12.42 27.24
C SER A 197 -11.30 -10.97 26.94
N PRO A 198 -11.65 -10.42 25.76
CA PRO A 198 -11.30 -9.06 25.40
C PRO A 198 -11.99 -8.03 26.32
N HIS A 199 -11.18 -7.13 26.88
CA HIS A 199 -11.66 -6.01 27.68
C HIS A 199 -11.95 -4.80 26.77
N ARG A 200 -13.20 -4.34 26.76
CA ARG A 200 -13.62 -3.20 25.93
C ARG A 200 -13.03 -1.90 26.48
N VAL A 201 -12.24 -1.22 25.65
CA VAL A 201 -11.57 0.03 26.02
C VAL A 201 -12.47 1.24 25.76
N GLY A 202 -13.22 1.25 24.65
CA GLY A 202 -14.09 2.37 24.34
C GLY A 202 -14.70 2.33 22.95
N ARG A 203 -15.38 3.43 22.60
CA ARG A 203 -16.04 3.65 21.31
C ARG A 203 -15.62 5.01 20.77
N TRP A 204 -15.29 5.07 19.48
CA TRP A 204 -14.88 6.30 18.79
C TRP A 204 -15.59 6.43 17.45
N VAL A 205 -15.52 7.64 16.90
CA VAL A 205 -16.06 7.99 15.58
C VAL A 205 -14.93 8.52 14.71
N TYR A 206 -14.79 7.96 13.53
CA TYR A 206 -13.94 8.49 12.47
C TYR A 206 -14.76 9.44 11.60
N ASN A 207 -14.22 10.62 11.34
CA ASN A 207 -14.86 11.59 10.47
C ASN A 207 -14.20 11.59 9.08
N ALA A 208 -14.86 10.98 8.09
CA ALA A 208 -14.30 10.88 6.75
C ALA A 208 -14.16 12.24 6.04
N THR A 209 -14.91 13.29 6.43
CA THR A 209 -14.84 14.60 5.78
C THR A 209 -13.56 15.38 6.12
N VAL A 210 -13.02 15.15 7.32
CA VAL A 210 -11.73 15.71 7.73
C VAL A 210 -10.59 14.96 7.04
N GLY A 211 -10.80 13.67 6.75
CA GLY A 211 -9.83 12.79 6.12
C GLY A 211 -8.57 12.58 6.96
N GLY A 212 -7.54 12.01 6.33
CA GLY A 212 -6.21 11.86 6.91
C GLY A 212 -6.15 10.90 8.10
N LEU A 213 -5.05 10.99 8.87
CA LEU A 213 -4.85 10.20 10.10
C LEU A 213 -5.60 10.85 11.26
N GLN A 214 -6.55 10.12 11.84
CA GLN A 214 -7.21 10.47 13.09
C GLN A 214 -6.74 9.55 14.20
N ARG A 215 -6.49 10.13 15.38
CA ARG A 215 -6.04 9.43 16.58
C ARG A 215 -7.15 9.36 17.61
N PHE A 216 -7.26 8.22 18.26
CA PHE A 216 -8.24 7.90 19.29
C PHE A 216 -7.48 7.62 20.59
N TYR A 217 -7.31 8.65 21.41
CA TYR A 217 -6.55 8.57 22.65
C TYR A 217 -7.32 7.81 23.73
N LEU A 218 -6.59 7.01 24.49
CA LEU A 218 -7.11 6.35 25.68
C LEU A 218 -7.03 7.29 26.88
N GLU A 219 -8.01 7.22 27.79
CA GLU A 219 -7.97 7.99 29.04
C GLU A 219 -6.77 7.59 29.92
N LYS A 220 -6.42 6.31 29.90
CA LYS A 220 -5.27 5.74 30.59
C LYS A 220 -4.55 4.76 29.65
N PRO A 221 -3.22 4.73 29.62
CA PRO A 221 -2.48 3.73 28.87
C PRO A 221 -2.78 2.32 29.37
N ILE A 222 -2.84 1.34 28.47
CA ILE A 222 -3.17 -0.05 28.79
C ILE A 222 -2.14 -0.98 28.16
N THR A 223 -1.56 -1.88 28.95
CA THR A 223 -0.69 -2.95 28.42
C THR A 223 -1.54 -4.04 27.79
N ALA A 224 -1.28 -4.37 26.52
CA ALA A 224 -1.90 -5.49 25.83
C ALA A 224 -1.02 -6.02 24.69
N GLN A 225 -1.26 -7.26 24.26
CA GLN A 225 -0.63 -7.85 23.08
C GLN A 225 -1.62 -8.06 21.94
N PHE A 226 -2.92 -8.13 22.22
CA PHE A 226 -3.95 -8.32 21.21
C PHE A 226 -4.94 -7.16 21.23
N VAL A 227 -5.29 -6.67 20.04
CA VAL A 227 -6.24 -5.59 19.82
C VAL A 227 -7.37 -6.11 18.96
N ASP A 228 -8.57 -6.09 19.50
CA ASP A 228 -9.80 -6.47 18.83
C ASP A 228 -10.55 -5.20 18.39
N VAL A 229 -10.69 -5.03 17.08
CA VAL A 229 -11.36 -3.89 16.47
C VAL A 229 -12.70 -4.32 15.91
N ARG A 230 -13.75 -3.60 16.28
CA ARG A 230 -15.08 -3.75 15.70
C ARG A 230 -15.51 -2.46 15.02
N VAL A 231 -15.78 -2.55 13.72
CA VAL A 231 -16.41 -1.49 12.94
C VAL A 231 -17.91 -1.69 13.03
N LEU A 232 -18.63 -0.70 13.56
CA LEU A 232 -20.07 -0.77 13.79
C LEU A 232 -20.87 -0.28 12.59
N SER A 233 -20.35 0.70 11.85
CA SER A 233 -20.97 1.24 10.65
C SER A 233 -19.94 1.93 9.75
N ASN A 234 -20.28 2.12 8.48
CA ASN A 234 -19.62 3.01 7.53
C ASN A 234 -20.40 4.33 7.34
N HIS A 235 -19.99 5.15 6.37
CA HIS A 235 -20.59 6.45 6.04
C HIS A 235 -21.72 6.38 4.98
N GLY A 236 -22.22 5.18 4.66
CA GLY A 236 -23.43 5.04 3.83
C GLY A 236 -23.35 4.02 2.71
N ASP A 237 -22.19 3.40 2.46
CA ASP A 237 -22.09 2.36 1.44
C ASP A 237 -22.92 1.12 1.86
N PRO A 238 -23.77 0.56 0.99
CA PRO A 238 -24.62 -0.56 1.34
C PRO A 238 -23.90 -1.91 1.34
N ASP A 239 -22.82 -2.04 0.58
CA ASP A 239 -22.25 -3.33 0.17
C ASP A 239 -20.97 -3.65 0.93
N TYR A 240 -20.10 -2.67 1.17
CA TYR A 240 -18.81 -2.89 1.81
C TYR A 240 -18.32 -1.71 2.65
N THR A 241 -17.26 -1.98 3.41
CA THR A 241 -16.52 -0.96 4.16
C THR A 241 -15.05 -1.00 3.75
N SER A 242 -14.50 0.13 3.30
CA SER A 242 -13.12 0.26 2.84
C SER A 242 -12.18 0.57 4.00
N MET A 243 -11.26 -0.35 4.27
CA MET A 243 -10.31 -0.27 5.38
C MET A 243 -8.90 -0.02 4.87
N PHE A 244 -8.41 1.21 5.05
CA PHE A 244 -7.11 1.65 4.56
C PHE A 244 -5.96 1.30 5.49
N ARG A 245 -5.67 2.12 6.52
CA ARG A 245 -4.57 1.85 7.45
C ARG A 245 -4.99 2.04 8.90
N PHE A 246 -4.73 1.02 9.71
CA PHE A 246 -4.94 1.05 11.16
C PHE A 246 -3.59 1.11 11.88
N PHE A 247 -3.56 1.82 13.00
CA PHE A 247 -2.35 2.06 13.80
C PHE A 247 -2.62 1.75 15.26
N VAL A 248 -1.62 1.19 15.94
CA VAL A 248 -1.63 1.04 17.40
C VAL A 248 -0.41 1.77 17.93
N PHE A 249 -0.64 2.98 18.47
CA PHE A 249 0.42 3.84 18.98
C PHE A 249 0.69 3.54 20.45
N GLY A 250 1.94 3.21 20.77
CA GLY A 250 2.33 2.89 22.12
C GLY A 250 3.84 3.00 22.37
N GLU A 251 4.24 2.38 23.47
CA GLU A 251 5.62 2.14 23.86
C GLU A 251 5.80 0.70 24.36
N ARG A 252 7.04 0.22 24.38
CA ARG A 252 7.38 -1.13 24.82
C ARG A 252 7.18 -1.26 26.34
N ASP A 253 6.57 -2.35 26.79
CA ASP A 253 6.55 -2.66 28.22
C ASP A 253 7.92 -3.18 28.68
N SER A 254 8.70 -2.29 29.29
CA SER A 254 10.05 -2.57 29.79
C SER A 254 10.14 -3.68 30.85
N ARG A 255 9.03 -4.02 31.53
CA ARG A 255 9.01 -5.09 32.54
C ARG A 255 9.12 -6.48 31.92
N SER A 256 8.50 -6.67 30.76
CA SER A 256 8.52 -7.94 30.01
C SER A 256 9.91 -8.30 29.48
N PHE A 257 10.78 -7.31 29.27
CA PHE A 257 12.15 -7.53 28.79
C PHE A 257 13.08 -8.05 29.89
N MET A 258 12.81 -7.70 31.15
CA MET A 258 13.65 -8.09 32.30
C MET A 258 13.35 -9.51 32.80
N GLU A 259 12.23 -10.12 32.43
CA GLU A 259 11.91 -11.52 32.78
C GLU A 259 12.55 -12.56 31.83
N LEU A 260 13.22 -12.11 30.75
CA LEU A 260 13.83 -12.96 29.73
C LEU A 260 15.36 -13.09 29.85
N TYR A 261 15.97 -12.54 30.91
CA TYR A 261 17.41 -12.63 31.22
C TYR A 261 17.64 -12.87 32.72
#